data_AF-A0A7V4PJT6-F1
#
_entry.id   AF-A0A7V4PJT6-F1
#
_cell.length_a   1.000
_cell.length_b   1.000
_cell.length_c   1.000
_cell.angle_alpha   90.00
_cell.angle_beta   90.00
_cell.angle_gamma   90.00
#
_symmetry.space_group_name_H-M   'P 1'
#
loop_
_entity.id
_entity.type
_entity.pdbx_description
1 polymer ?
#
loop_
_entity_poly.entity_id
_entity_poly.type
_entity_poly.pdbx_seq_one_letter_code
_entity_poly.pdbx_strand_id
1 'polypeptide(L)' 'MSEKLQPQKKTGVFTVERRRHPRFSVEFPLDYSFVEGKETYGGIVANASEGGLLVYLPQRIEIGTV' A
#
# COMPACT_ATOMS: atom_id res chain seq x y z
N MET A 1 -36.28 38.10 24.95
CA MET A 1 -35.87 37.35 23.74
C MET A 1 -34.50 36.76 24.02
N SER A 2 -34.34 35.44 23.99
CA SER A 2 -33.03 34.82 24.14
C SER A 2 -32.96 33.62 23.20
N GLU A 3 -32.19 33.74 22.12
CA GLU A 3 -31.92 32.66 21.18
C GLU A 3 -31.06 31.60 21.86
N LYS A 4 -31.53 30.35 21.83
CA LYS A 4 -30.74 29.19 22.24
C LYS A 4 -29.83 28.79 21.07
N LEU A 5 -28.53 29.03 21.20
CA LEU A 5 -27.51 28.51 20.29
C LEU A 5 -27.51 26.97 20.38
N GLN A 6 -27.92 26.29 19.30
CA GLN A 6 -27.83 24.84 19.23
C GLN A 6 -26.36 24.41 19.05
N PRO A 7 -25.88 23.41 19.80
CA PRO A 7 -24.51 22.93 19.65
C PRO A 7 -24.33 22.28 18.28
N GLN A 8 -23.45 22.83 17.46
CA GLN A 8 -23.10 22.32 16.15
C GLN A 8 -22.50 20.91 16.31
N LYS A 9 -23.17 19.89 15.76
CA LYS A 9 -22.63 18.52 15.71
C LYS A 9 -21.38 18.51 14.83
N LYS A 10 -20.21 18.34 15.45
CA LYS A 10 -18.95 18.13 14.74
C LYS A 10 -18.87 16.66 14.32
N THR A 11 -19.09 16.39 13.04
CA THR A 11 -18.86 15.06 12.46
C THR A 11 -17.39 14.93 12.11
N GLY A 12 -16.69 13.98 12.74
CA GLY A 12 -15.31 13.63 12.42
C GLY A 12 -15.22 12.43 11.47
N VAL A 13 -14.12 12.32 10.73
CA VAL A 13 -13.81 11.13 9.91
C VAL A 13 -13.02 10.16 10.78
N PHE A 14 -13.53 8.94 10.96
CA PHE A 14 -12.82 7.86 11.63
C PHE A 14 -12.15 6.96 10.59
N THR A 15 -10.82 6.91 10.59
CA THR A 15 -10.06 6.02 9.71
C THR A 15 -9.47 4.89 10.56
N VAL A 16 -9.89 3.66 10.29
CA VAL A 16 -9.31 2.46 10.93
C VAL A 16 -8.09 2.02 10.14
N GLU A 17 -6.91 2.11 10.75
CA GLU A 17 -5.71 1.48 10.23
C GLU A 17 -5.82 -0.04 10.40
N ARG A 18 -5.61 -0.79 9.31
CA ARG A 18 -5.69 -2.26 9.30
C ARG A 18 -4.32 -2.92 9.21
N ARG A 19 -3.26 -2.16 8.96
CA ARG A 19 -1.89 -2.67 8.84
C ARG A 19 -1.33 -3.05 10.21
N ARG A 20 -0.75 -4.24 10.29
CA ARG A 20 -0.01 -4.70 11.47
C ARG A 20 1.40 -4.10 11.57
N HIS A 21 2.02 -3.81 10.43
CA HIS A 21 3.40 -3.29 10.34
C HIS A 21 3.43 -1.99 9.51
N PRO A 22 4.23 -0.98 9.93
CA PRO A 22 4.40 0.24 9.15
C PRO A 22 5.08 -0.04 7.81
N ARG A 23 4.77 0.77 6.80
CA ARG A 23 5.46 0.75 5.51
C ARG A 23 6.41 1.93 5.44
N PHE A 24 7.67 1.67 5.11
CA PHE A 24 8.68 2.69 4.89
C PHE A 24 8.78 2.97 3.40
N SER A 25 8.67 4.25 3.02
CA SER A 25 8.92 4.70 1.65
C SER A 25 10.40 4.56 1.36
N VAL A 26 10.73 3.59 0.51
CA VAL A 26 12.09 3.28 0.08
C VAL A 26 12.04 2.89 -1.39
N GLU A 27 13.02 3.35 -2.15
CA GLU A 27 13.12 3.09 -3.59
C GLU A 27 14.37 2.26 -3.87
N PHE A 28 14.17 1.00 -4.28
CA PHE A 28 15.26 0.07 -4.57
C PHE A 28 14.98 -0.72 -5.85
N PRO A 29 16.02 -1.03 -6.64
CA PRO A 29 15.89 -1.98 -7.73
C PRO A 29 15.53 -3.37 -7.19
N LEU A 30 14.68 -4.08 -7.93
CA LEU A 30 14.28 -5.45 -7.68
C LEU A 30 14.45 -6.26 -8.95
N ASP A 31 15.09 -7.42 -8.84
CA ASP A 31 15.09 -8.43 -9.90
C ASP A 31 14.11 -9.55 -9.54
N TYR A 32 13.37 -10.04 -10.53
CA TYR A 32 12.43 -11.16 -10.36
C TYR A 32 12.37 -12.05 -11.61
N SER A 33 11.86 -13.27 -11.44
CA SER A 33 11.60 -14.21 -12.52
C SER A 33 10.31 -14.96 -12.23
N PHE A 34 9.59 -15.38 -13.28
CA PHE A 34 8.48 -16.33 -13.14
C PHE A 34 9.04 -17.71 -12.80
N VAL A 35 8.30 -18.52 -12.02
CA VAL A 35 8.75 -19.85 -11.60
C VAL A 35 9.02 -20.77 -12.79
N GLU A 36 8.18 -20.70 -13.84
CA GLU A 36 8.37 -21.47 -15.08
C GLU A 36 9.21 -20.73 -16.13
N GLY A 37 9.58 -19.47 -15.86
CA GLY A 37 10.30 -18.61 -16.78
C GLY A 37 11.82 -18.75 -16.65
N LYS A 38 12.52 -18.63 -17.79
CA LYS A 38 13.99 -18.52 -17.82
C LYS A 38 14.50 -17.09 -17.85
N GLU A 39 13.60 -16.13 -18.01
CA GLU A 39 13.93 -14.70 -18.13
C GLU A 39 13.93 -14.02 -16.76
N THR A 40 14.88 -13.11 -16.57
CA THR A 40 14.93 -12.20 -15.42
C THR A 40 14.43 -10.84 -15.85
N TYR A 41 13.58 -10.26 -15.01
CA TYR A 41 12.98 -8.94 -15.21
C TYR A 41 13.39 -8.01 -14.06
N GLY A 42 13.43 -6.72 -14.36
CA GLY A 42 13.64 -5.68 -13.37
C GLY A 42 12.33 -5.04 -12.92
N GLY A 43 12.35 -4.42 -11.75
CA GLY A 43 11.26 -3.65 -11.17
C GLY A 43 11.78 -2.71 -10.08
N ILE A 44 10.85 -1.98 -9.47
CA ILE A 44 11.16 -1.02 -8.40
C ILE A 44 10.32 -1.34 -7.17
N VAL A 45 10.97 -1.50 -6.03
CA VAL A 45 10.30 -1.45 -4.72
C VAL A 45 9.98 0.01 -4.41
N ALA A 46 8.74 0.30 -4.07
CA ALA A 46 8.28 1.66 -3.73
C ALA A 46 8.06 1.85 -2.22
N ASN A 47 7.81 0.76 -1.50
CA ASN A 47 7.89 0.71 -0.05
C ASN A 47 8.08 -0.73 0.43
N ALA A 48 8.53 -0.83 1.68
CA ALA A 48 8.71 -2.10 2.36
C ALA A 48 8.06 -2.07 3.76
N SER A 49 7.47 -3.20 4.16
CA SER A 49 7.17 -3.51 5.55
C SER A 49 7.61 -4.92 5.88
N GLU A 50 7.61 -5.28 7.16
CA GLU A 50 7.88 -6.65 7.60
C GLU A 50 6.94 -7.69 6.97
N GLY A 51 5.73 -7.27 6.57
CA GLY A 51 4.72 -8.16 5.98
C GLY A 51 4.73 -8.22 4.46
N GLY A 52 5.56 -7.43 3.76
CA GLY A 52 5.63 -7.46 2.31
C GLY A 52 6.11 -6.16 1.67
N LEU A 53 6.11 -6.17 0.33
CA LEU A 53 6.62 -5.09 -0.51
C LEU A 53 5.49 -4.51 -1.38
N LEU A 54 5.57 -3.21 -1.66
CA LEU A 54 4.89 -2.62 -2.80
C LEU A 54 5.90 -2.48 -3.94
N VAL A 55 5.56 -3.04 -5.10
CA VAL A 55 6.44 -3.06 -6.28
C VAL A 55 5.75 -2.45 -7.50
N TYR A 56 6.56 -1.85 -8.37
CA TYR A 56 6.18 -1.46 -9.72
C TYR A 56 6.93 -2.35 -10.70
N LEU A 57 6.18 -3.10 -11.49
CA LEU A 57 6.71 -4.07 -12.45
C LEU A 57 6.33 -3.64 -13.88
N PRO A 58 7.19 -3.88 -14.87
CA PRO A 58 6.88 -3.54 -16.26
C PRO A 58 5.87 -4.50 -16.88
N GLN A 59 5.77 -5.74 -16.38
CA GLN A 59 4.80 -6.73 -16.82
C GLN A 59 3.59 -6.79 -15.89
N ARG A 60 2.41 -6.98 -16.48
CA ARG A 60 1.19 -7.28 -15.70
C ARG A 60 1.28 -8.71 -15.18
N ILE A 61 1.21 -8.87 -13.86
CA ILE A 61 1.18 -10.17 -13.18
C ILE A 61 -0.23 -10.42 -12.65
N GLU A 62 -0.71 -11.65 -12.79
CA GLU A 62 -1.99 -12.06 -12.22
C GLU A 62 -1.88 -12.26 -10.70
N ILE A 63 -2.96 -11.93 -9.98
CA ILE A 63 -2.97 -12.09 -8.53
C ILE A 63 -3.09 -13.57 -8.20
N GLY A 64 -2.22 -14.08 -7.32
CA GLY A 64 -2.25 -15.46 -6.87
C GLY A 64 -1.49 -16.43 -7.78
N THR A 65 -0.71 -15.92 -8.74
CA THR A 65 0.30 -16.73 -9.42
C THR A 65 1.31 -17.27 -8.40
N VAL A 66 1.62 -18.56 -8.49
CA VAL A 66 2.60 -19.26 -7.66
C VAL A 66 3.88 -19.43 -8.45
#